data_AF-A0A0K0DTE7-F1
#
_entry.id   AF-A0A0K0DTE7-F1
#
_cell.length_a   1.000
_cell.length_b   1.000
_cell.length_c   1.000
_cell.angle_alpha   90.00
_cell.angle_beta   90.00
_cell.angle_gamma   90.00
#
_symmetry.space_group_name_H-M   'P 1'
#
loop_
_entity.id
_entity.type
_entity.pdbx_description
1 polymer ?
#
loop_
_entity_poly.entity_id
_entity_poly.type
_entity_poly.pdbx_seq_one_letter_code
_entity_poly.pdbx_strand_id
1 'polypeptide(L)'
;MAGPNYLLIGTGIKIPIILLTIAVLALLDPRYLTAYISINYEIVIIYIVSSLTLLYALVSIIMYIVLACKGTTERLSITNVALSEIVLSAAGIIGWLIVCGIGGTVSQRTIIDTGELFGWLAACAGVNIGLFLGILAIFALNLINEKVMSPDRKFRTSGSSYYAGQKI
;
A
#
# COMPACT_ATOMS: atom_id res chain seq x y z
N MET A 1 2.38 -3.10 -23.92
CA MET A 1 1.46 -3.67 -22.91
C MET A 1 2.29 -3.98 -21.70
N ALA A 2 2.20 -3.21 -20.61
CA ALA A 2 2.86 -3.62 -19.38
C ALA A 2 2.15 -4.90 -18.93
N GLY A 3 2.80 -6.05 -19.12
CA GLY A 3 2.19 -7.34 -18.84
C GLY A 3 1.83 -7.49 -17.36
N PRO A 4 1.18 -8.62 -16.98
CA PRO A 4 0.81 -8.93 -15.59
C PRO A 4 1.98 -8.88 -14.58
N ASN A 5 3.22 -8.66 -15.04
CA ASN A 5 4.43 -8.51 -14.26
C ASN A 5 4.31 -7.46 -13.14
N TYR A 6 3.68 -6.30 -13.34
CA TYR A 6 3.57 -5.31 -12.26
C TYR A 6 2.61 -5.77 -11.14
N LEU A 7 1.59 -6.58 -11.47
CA LEU A 7 0.74 -7.24 -10.47
C LEU A 7 1.53 -8.30 -9.70
N LEU A 8 2.39 -9.05 -10.40
CA LEU A 8 3.26 -10.05 -9.78
C LEU A 8 4.29 -9.39 -8.85
N ILE A 9 4.92 -8.29 -9.28
CA ILE A 9 5.85 -7.51 -8.44
C ILE A 9 5.09 -6.91 -7.25
N GLY A 10 3.89 -6.36 -7.46
CA GLY A 10 3.03 -5.85 -6.39
C GLY A 10 2.68 -6.92 -5.36
N THR A 11 2.38 -8.14 -5.82
CA THR A 11 2.19 -9.31 -4.94
C THR A 11 3.47 -9.60 -4.14
N GLY A 12 4.61 -9.63 -4.82
CA GLY A 12 5.92 -9.88 -4.23
C GLY A 12 6.30 -8.87 -3.14
N ILE A 13 5.91 -7.59 -3.28
CA ILE A 13 6.15 -6.54 -2.27
C ILE A 13 5.14 -6.62 -1.12
N LYS A 14 3.90 -7.08 -1.35
CA LYS A 14 2.91 -7.24 -0.29
C LYS A 14 3.24 -8.36 0.70
N ILE A 15 3.92 -9.42 0.25
CA ILE A 15 4.38 -10.50 1.15
C ILE A 15 5.27 -9.98 2.29
N PRO A 16 6.38 -9.24 2.03
CA PRO A 16 7.19 -8.68 3.10
C PRO A 16 6.43 -7.62 3.91
N ILE A 17 5.49 -6.86 3.32
CA ILE A 17 4.61 -5.96 4.11
C ILE A 17 3.81 -6.77 5.14
N ILE A 18 3.21 -7.90 4.75
CA ILE A 18 2.47 -8.77 5.66
C ILE A 18 3.39 -9.29 6.77
N LEU A 19 4.57 -9.82 6.42
CA LEU A 19 5.52 -10.36 7.38
C LEU A 19 5.99 -9.31 8.38
N LEU A 20 6.33 -8.10 7.91
CA LEU A 20 6.75 -6.99 8.76
C LEU A 20 5.59 -6.47 9.62
N THR A 21 4.36 -6.47 9.10
CA THR A 21 3.16 -6.10 9.88
C THR A 21 2.92 -7.10 11.01
N ILE A 22 3.11 -8.40 10.75
CA ILE A 22 3.05 -9.44 11.79
C ILE A 22 4.19 -9.26 12.80
N ALA A 23 5.40 -8.94 12.34
CA ALA A 23 6.53 -8.65 13.22
C ALA A 23 6.24 -7.45 14.15
N VAL A 24 5.65 -6.37 13.63
CA VAL A 24 5.19 -5.22 14.42
C VAL A 24 4.18 -5.65 15.49
N LEU A 25 3.22 -6.51 15.14
CA LEU A 25 2.24 -7.06 16.08
C LEU A 25 2.87 -7.99 17.13
N ALA A 26 3.95 -8.72 16.78
CA ALA A 26 4.66 -9.59 17.70
C ALA A 26 5.61 -8.83 18.65
N LEU A 27 6.15 -7.69 18.19
CA LEU A 27 7.01 -6.80 18.98
C LEU A 27 6.24 -5.94 19.98
N LEU A 28 4.92 -5.83 19.83
CA LEU A 28 4.04 -5.20 20.80
C LEU A 28 4.08 -6.01 22.11
N ASP A 29 4.84 -5.52 23.09
CA ASP A 29 5.03 -6.19 24.38
C ASP A 29 3.66 -6.47 25.06
N PRO A 30 3.33 -7.74 25.36
CA PRO A 30 2.07 -8.10 25.99
C PRO A 30 1.88 -7.43 27.35
N ARG A 31 2.96 -7.11 28.08
CA ARG A 31 2.88 -6.39 29.36
C ARG A 31 2.36 -4.97 29.18
N TYR A 32 2.83 -4.30 28.12
CA TYR A 32 2.40 -2.95 27.77
C TYR A 32 0.95 -2.94 27.26
N LEU A 33 0.57 -4.00 26.54
CA LEU A 33 -0.80 -4.26 26.12
C LEU A 33 -1.77 -4.41 27.30
N THR A 34 -1.49 -5.32 28.23
CA THR A 34 -2.43 -5.63 29.31
C THR A 34 -2.63 -4.48 30.29
N ALA A 35 -1.57 -3.71 30.56
CA ALA A 35 -1.64 -2.61 31.51
C ALA A 35 -2.33 -1.36 30.92
N TYR A 36 -2.29 -1.18 29.59
CA TYR A 36 -2.63 0.10 28.97
C TYR A 36 -3.63 0.05 27.82
N ILE A 37 -4.15 -1.11 27.38
CA ILE A 37 -5.02 -1.13 26.18
C ILE A 37 -6.26 -0.23 26.30
N SER A 38 -6.79 -0.03 27.51
CA SER A 38 -7.94 0.86 27.76
C SER A 38 -7.57 2.35 27.89
N ILE A 39 -6.28 2.68 28.05
CA ILE A 39 -5.81 4.04 28.36
C ILE A 39 -4.92 4.59 27.25
N ASN A 40 -4.13 3.74 26.58
CA ASN A 40 -3.12 4.17 25.63
C ASN A 40 -3.58 4.02 24.19
N TYR A 41 -4.13 5.12 23.67
CA TYR A 41 -4.59 5.27 22.29
C TYR A 41 -3.52 4.95 21.25
N GLU A 42 -2.23 5.08 21.59
CA GLU A 42 -1.12 4.78 20.69
C GLU A 42 -1.10 3.32 20.24
N ILE A 43 -1.29 2.38 21.19
CA ILE A 43 -1.32 0.94 20.91
C ILE A 43 -2.52 0.61 20.01
N VAL A 44 -3.68 1.19 20.32
CA VAL A 44 -4.90 1.00 19.55
C VAL A 44 -4.71 1.46 18.11
N ILE A 45 -4.03 2.60 17.88
CA ILE A 45 -3.68 3.08 16.54
C ILE A 45 -2.80 2.07 15.80
N ILE A 46 -1.78 1.49 16.45
CA ILE A 46 -0.92 0.47 15.83
C ILE A 46 -1.74 -0.74 15.41
N TYR A 47 -2.67 -1.21 16.24
CA TYR A 47 -3.56 -2.32 15.90
C TYR A 47 -4.48 -2.00 14.72
N ILE A 48 -5.06 -0.81 14.68
CA ILE A 48 -5.95 -0.39 13.60
C ILE A 48 -5.16 -0.34 12.28
N VAL A 49 -4.01 0.35 12.26
CA VAL A 49 -3.17 0.47 11.06
C VAL A 49 -2.68 -0.90 10.58
N SER A 50 -2.25 -1.76 11.50
CA SER A 50 -1.78 -3.11 11.18
C SER A 50 -2.91 -3.99 10.63
N SER A 51 -4.08 -3.97 11.26
CA SER A 51 -5.24 -4.76 10.82
C SER A 51 -5.74 -4.31 9.45
N LEU A 52 -5.83 -3.00 9.21
CA LEU A 52 -6.19 -2.44 7.91
C LEU A 52 -5.14 -2.77 6.84
N THR A 53 -3.86 -2.76 7.19
CA THR A 53 -2.78 -3.14 6.28
C THR A 53 -2.86 -4.61 5.89
N LEU A 54 -3.11 -5.51 6.84
CA LEU A 54 -3.29 -6.94 6.57
C LEU A 54 -4.52 -7.19 5.68
N LEU A 55 -5.64 -6.54 5.99
CA LEU A 55 -6.85 -6.64 5.18
C LEU A 55 -6.60 -6.15 3.75
N TYR A 56 -5.98 -4.97 3.61
CA TYR A 56 -5.60 -4.40 2.32
C TYR A 56 -4.72 -5.35 1.52
N ALA A 57 -3.64 -5.87 2.13
CA ALA A 57 -2.69 -6.72 1.45
C ALA A 57 -3.36 -8.02 0.98
N LEU A 58 -4.18 -8.64 1.84
CA LEU A 58 -4.90 -9.86 1.53
C LEU A 58 -5.93 -9.65 0.41
N VAL A 59 -6.79 -8.64 0.52
CA VAL A 59 -7.83 -8.34 -0.48
C VAL A 59 -7.19 -8.01 -1.83
N SER A 60 -6.11 -7.24 -1.83
CA SER A 60 -5.40 -6.88 -3.05
C SER A 60 -4.72 -8.07 -3.72
N ILE A 61 -4.08 -8.97 -2.95
CA ILE A 61 -3.50 -10.21 -3.49
C ILE A 61 -4.60 -11.06 -4.15
N ILE A 62 -5.75 -11.23 -3.49
CA ILE A 62 -6.88 -11.97 -4.07
C ILE A 62 -7.34 -11.31 -5.37
N MET A 63 -7.47 -9.99 -5.39
CA MET A 63 -7.88 -9.24 -6.58
C MET A 63 -6.87 -9.40 -7.73
N TYR A 64 -5.56 -9.41 -7.46
CA TYR A 64 -4.54 -9.68 -8.46
C TYR A 64 -4.66 -11.10 -9.04
N ILE A 65 -4.91 -12.10 -8.21
CA ILE A 65 -5.11 -13.49 -8.65
C ILE A 65 -6.36 -13.58 -9.53
N VAL A 66 -7.47 -12.97 -9.12
CA VAL A 66 -8.72 -12.98 -9.91
C VAL A 66 -8.51 -12.31 -11.27
N LEU A 67 -7.79 -11.19 -11.33
CA LEU A 67 -7.46 -10.50 -12.59
C LEU A 67 -6.54 -11.33 -13.48
N ALA A 68 -5.56 -12.02 -12.89
CA ALA A 68 -4.69 -12.93 -13.63
C ALA A 68 -5.48 -14.10 -14.23
N CYS A 69 -6.44 -14.66 -13.49
CA CYS A 69 -7.29 -15.77 -13.95
C CYS A 69 -8.33 -15.36 -15.01
N LYS A 70 -8.91 -14.15 -14.93
CA LYS A 70 -9.95 -13.70 -15.86
C LYS A 70 -9.42 -13.44 -17.28
N GLY A 71 -8.10 -13.29 -17.44
CA GLY A 71 -7.49 -12.82 -18.69
C GLY A 71 -7.72 -11.31 -18.87
N THR A 72 -6.71 -10.60 -19.37
CA THR A 72 -6.63 -9.13 -19.46
C THR A 72 -7.59 -8.48 -20.47
N THR A 73 -8.87 -8.83 -20.45
CA THR A 73 -9.84 -8.37 -21.46
C THR A 73 -10.33 -6.93 -21.22
N GLU A 74 -10.24 -6.42 -20.00
CA GLU A 74 -10.79 -5.11 -19.64
C GLU A 74 -9.70 -4.09 -19.22
N ARG A 75 -9.27 -3.22 -20.14
CA ARG A 75 -8.32 -2.11 -19.81
C ARG A 75 -8.83 -1.20 -18.66
N LEU A 76 -10.14 -1.10 -18.50
CA LEU A 76 -10.79 -0.31 -17.44
C LEU A 76 -10.53 -0.90 -16.06
N SER A 77 -10.67 -2.22 -15.88
CA SER A 77 -10.45 -2.86 -14.58
C SER A 77 -9.00 -2.69 -14.14
N ILE A 78 -8.03 -2.86 -15.04
CA ILE A 78 -6.60 -2.64 -14.79
C ILE A 78 -6.31 -1.20 -14.34
N THR A 79 -6.92 -0.21 -15.01
CA THR A 79 -6.70 1.20 -14.64
C THR A 79 -7.26 1.49 -13.24
N ASN A 80 -8.46 0.98 -12.92
CA ASN A 80 -9.09 1.18 -11.62
C ASN A 80 -8.27 0.52 -10.50
N VAL A 81 -7.71 -0.66 -10.77
CA VAL A 81 -6.80 -1.35 -9.85
C VAL A 81 -5.57 -0.52 -9.59
N ALA A 82 -4.91 -0.01 -10.64
CA ALA A 82 -3.74 0.84 -10.47
C ALA A 82 -4.05 2.11 -9.66
N LEU A 83 -5.17 2.77 -9.92
CA LEU A 83 -5.60 3.94 -9.14
C LEU A 83 -5.88 3.58 -7.67
N SER A 84 -6.58 2.46 -7.43
CA SER A 84 -6.86 2.00 -6.07
C SER A 84 -5.57 1.69 -5.30
N GLU A 85 -4.57 1.10 -5.95
CA GLU A 85 -3.27 0.82 -5.34
C GLU A 85 -2.49 2.08 -5.02
N ILE A 86 -2.53 3.10 -5.89
CA ILE A 86 -1.88 4.39 -5.63
C ILE A 86 -2.52 5.05 -4.40
N VAL A 87 -3.86 5.08 -4.32
CA VAL A 87 -4.56 5.69 -3.19
C VAL A 87 -4.32 4.92 -1.89
N LEU A 88 -4.42 3.60 -1.92
CA LEU A 88 -4.23 2.75 -0.74
C LEU A 88 -2.77 2.72 -0.29
N SER A 89 -1.81 2.79 -1.21
CA SER A 89 -0.39 2.90 -0.86
C SER A 89 -0.06 4.25 -0.22
N ALA A 90 -0.64 5.35 -0.73
CA ALA A 90 -0.51 6.66 -0.09
C ALA A 90 -1.10 6.66 1.34
N ALA A 91 -2.28 6.07 1.53
CA ALA A 91 -2.87 5.90 2.86
C ALA A 91 -1.99 5.02 3.77
N GLY A 92 -1.42 3.94 3.23
CA GLY A 92 -0.47 3.07 3.92
C GLY A 92 0.78 3.82 4.38
N ILE A 93 1.38 4.66 3.53
CA ILE A 93 2.53 5.51 3.90
C ILE A 93 2.19 6.38 5.11
N ILE A 94 1.04 7.06 5.09
CA ILE A 94 0.61 7.92 6.18
C ILE A 94 0.40 7.12 7.47
N GLY A 95 -0.30 5.98 7.38
CA GLY A 95 -0.55 5.11 8.52
C GLY A 95 0.74 4.60 9.16
N TRP A 96 1.69 4.12 8.36
CA TRP A 96 2.97 3.61 8.85
C TRP A 96 3.92 4.71 9.33
N LEU A 97 3.83 5.94 8.80
CA LEU A 97 4.54 7.10 9.35
C LEU A 97 4.08 7.43 10.78
N ILE A 98 2.76 7.37 11.01
CA ILE A 98 2.20 7.55 12.37
C ILE A 98 2.70 6.45 13.30
N VAL A 99 2.65 5.19 12.87
CA VAL A 99 3.16 4.05 13.67
C VAL A 99 4.66 4.18 13.94
N CYS A 100 5.45 4.58 12.96
CA CYS A 100 6.88 4.82 13.10
C CYS A 100 7.17 5.93 14.13
N GLY A 101 6.41 7.04 14.06
CA GLY A 101 6.52 8.14 15.01
C GLY A 101 6.16 7.71 16.44
N ILE A 102 5.05 6.99 16.60
CA ILE A 102 4.62 6.44 17.90
C ILE A 102 5.68 5.48 18.46
N GLY A 103 6.17 4.53 17.63
CA GLY A 103 7.20 3.59 18.07
C GLY A 103 8.47 4.31 18.55
N GLY A 104 8.91 5.35 17.83
CA GLY A 104 10.08 6.15 18.21
C GLY A 104 9.90 7.02 19.46
N THR A 105 8.70 7.55 19.72
CA THR A 105 8.45 8.33 20.94
C THR A 105 8.30 7.42 22.17
N VAL A 106 7.62 6.27 22.02
CA VAL A 106 7.46 5.29 23.08
C VAL A 106 8.80 4.66 23.46
N SER A 107 9.67 4.39 22.48
CA SER A 107 10.99 3.82 22.74
C SER A 107 11.88 4.72 23.59
N GLN A 108 11.73 6.05 23.47
CA GLN A 108 12.53 7.03 24.21
C GLN A 108 12.07 7.25 25.66
N ARG A 109 10.78 7.06 25.95
CA ARG A 109 10.20 7.33 27.28
C ARG A 109 10.02 6.09 28.15
N THR A 110 10.35 4.91 27.63
CA THR A 110 10.14 3.62 28.32
C THR A 110 11.47 3.00 28.75
N ILE A 111 11.45 2.16 29.79
CA ILE A 111 12.61 1.42 30.31
C ILE A 111 13.27 0.59 29.20
N ILE A 112 14.60 0.42 29.28
CA ILE A 112 15.49 -0.12 28.23
C ILE A 112 14.87 -1.31 27.47
N ASP A 113 14.47 -2.38 28.16
CA ASP A 113 13.99 -3.61 27.49
C ASP A 113 12.72 -3.39 26.64
N THR A 114 11.71 -2.72 27.19
CA THR A 114 10.48 -2.41 26.45
C THR A 114 10.73 -1.33 25.40
N GLY A 115 11.60 -0.36 25.71
CA GLY A 115 12.00 0.69 24.78
C GLY A 115 12.69 0.12 23.53
N GLU A 116 13.53 -0.91 23.69
CA GLU A 116 14.19 -1.59 22.58
C GLU A 116 13.17 -2.26 21.63
N LEU A 117 12.16 -2.96 22.17
CA LEU A 117 11.11 -3.58 21.37
C LEU A 117 10.34 -2.56 20.54
N PHE A 118 10.01 -1.41 21.11
CA PHE A 118 9.38 -0.30 20.38
C PHE A 118 10.32 0.34 19.35
N GLY A 119 11.63 0.36 19.60
CA GLY A 119 12.64 0.78 18.63
C GLY A 119 12.68 -0.12 17.40
N TRP A 120 12.67 -1.44 17.61
CA TRP A 120 12.57 -2.41 16.52
C TRP A 120 11.23 -2.32 15.77
N LEU A 121 10.13 -2.09 16.51
CA LEU A 121 8.83 -1.83 15.91
C LEU A 121 8.86 -0.62 14.98
N ALA A 122 9.47 0.49 15.42
CA ALA A 122 9.63 1.68 14.62
C ALA A 122 10.50 1.42 13.37
N ALA A 123 11.57 0.63 13.50
CA ALA A 123 12.39 0.23 12.36
C ALA A 123 11.57 -0.60 11.34
N CYS A 124 10.79 -1.58 11.78
CA CYS A 124 9.90 -2.36 10.91
C CYS A 124 8.85 -1.47 10.22
N ALA A 125 8.27 -0.51 10.95
CA ALA A 125 7.35 0.48 10.38
C ALA A 125 8.04 1.34 9.31
N GLY A 126 9.28 1.77 9.55
CA GLY A 126 10.13 2.47 8.58
C GLY A 126 10.32 1.69 7.28
N VAL A 127 10.62 0.39 7.38
CA VAL A 127 10.75 -0.48 6.20
C VAL A 127 9.42 -0.60 5.46
N ASN A 128 8.30 -0.76 6.18
CA ASN A 128 6.97 -0.79 5.57
C ASN A 128 6.68 0.48 4.75
N ILE A 129 7.05 1.66 5.24
CA ILE A 129 6.91 2.92 4.48
C ILE A 129 7.66 2.83 3.14
N GLY A 130 8.90 2.33 3.16
CA GLY A 130 9.70 2.13 1.96
C GLY A 130 9.06 1.15 0.96
N LEU A 131 8.47 0.05 1.46
CA LEU A 131 7.76 -0.92 0.61
C LEU A 131 6.49 -0.30 -0.01
N PHE A 132 5.75 0.49 0.75
CA PHE A 132 4.59 1.21 0.22
C PHE A 132 4.96 2.27 -0.83
N LEU A 133 6.07 2.99 -0.63
CA LEU A 133 6.63 3.88 -1.64
C LEU A 133 6.99 3.11 -2.92
N GLY A 134 7.56 1.91 -2.78
CA GLY A 134 7.84 1.02 -3.91
C GLY A 134 6.57 0.64 -4.70
N ILE A 135 5.49 0.24 -4.00
CA ILE A 135 4.19 -0.05 -4.63
C ILE A 135 3.66 1.19 -5.36
N LEU A 136 3.65 2.34 -4.68
CA LEU A 136 3.17 3.60 -5.26
C LEU A 136 3.92 3.93 -6.54
N ALA A 137 5.26 3.85 -6.52
CA ALA A 137 6.10 4.14 -7.68
C ALA A 137 5.80 3.21 -8.86
N ILE A 138 5.69 1.89 -8.62
CA ILE A 138 5.42 0.91 -9.69
C ILE A 138 4.08 1.19 -10.37
N PHE A 139 3.02 1.38 -9.58
CA PHE A 139 1.68 1.60 -10.15
C PHE A 139 1.55 3.00 -10.77
N ALA A 140 2.17 4.02 -10.18
CA ALA A 140 2.17 5.37 -10.75
C ALA A 140 2.94 5.42 -12.08
N LEU A 141 4.13 4.82 -12.14
CA LEU A 141 4.92 4.76 -13.39
C LEU A 141 4.18 3.97 -14.47
N ASN A 142 3.52 2.86 -14.11
CA ASN A 142 2.70 2.11 -15.06
C ASN A 142 1.55 2.97 -15.60
N LEU A 143 0.84 3.68 -14.72
CA LEU A 143 -0.26 4.54 -15.12
C LEU A 143 0.20 5.72 -16.00
N ILE A 144 1.35 6.32 -15.68
CA ILE A 144 1.96 7.37 -16.51
C ILE A 144 2.33 6.82 -17.89
N ASN A 145 2.96 5.65 -17.97
CA ASN A 145 3.35 5.05 -19.23
C ASN A 145 2.12 4.72 -20.11
N GLU A 146 1.10 4.08 -19.53
CA GLU A 146 -0.09 3.67 -20.27
C GLU A 146 -1.05 4.82 -20.63
N LYS A 147 -1.13 5.87 -19.79
CA LYS A 147 -2.11 6.94 -19.99
C LYS A 147 -1.50 8.25 -20.46
N VAL A 148 -0.35 8.65 -19.95
CA VAL A 148 0.25 9.96 -20.25
C VAL A 148 1.17 9.87 -21.45
N MET A 149 2.04 8.86 -21.48
CA MET A 149 3.03 8.67 -22.56
C MET A 149 2.50 7.84 -23.73
N SER A 150 1.30 7.28 -23.63
CA SER A 150 0.76 6.43 -24.69
C SER A 150 0.59 7.22 -26.00
N PRO A 151 1.24 6.76 -27.10
CA PRO A 151 1.17 7.42 -28.40
C PRO A 151 -0.26 7.45 -28.97
N ASP A 152 -1.16 6.57 -28.50
CA ASP A 152 -2.58 6.56 -28.89
C ASP A 152 -3.29 7.88 -28.55
N ARG A 153 -2.79 8.67 -27.58
CA ARG A 153 -3.32 10.03 -27.33
C ARG A 153 -3.21 10.92 -28.57
N LYS A 154 -2.12 10.81 -29.35
CA LYS A 154 -1.93 11.65 -30.54
C LYS A 154 -3.05 11.44 -31.56
N PHE A 155 -3.54 10.22 -31.73
CA PHE A 155 -4.62 9.94 -32.68
C PHE A 155 -6.01 10.29 -32.15
N ARG A 156 -6.20 10.29 -30.83
CA ARG A 156 -7.53 10.55 -30.25
C ARG A 156 -7.93 12.03 -30.32
N THR A 157 -6.98 12.96 -30.27
CA THR A 157 -7.27 14.39 -30.42
C THR A 157 -7.43 14.78 -31.90
N SER A 158 -6.69 14.16 -32.83
CA SER A 158 -6.87 14.43 -34.26
C SER A 158 -8.15 13.84 -34.85
N GLY A 159 -8.66 12.73 -34.29
CA GLY A 159 -9.92 12.11 -34.75
C GLY A 159 -11.19 12.74 -34.21
N SER A 160 -11.15 13.45 -33.07
CA SER A 160 -12.35 14.02 -32.45
C SER A 160 -12.91 15.24 -33.20
N SER A 161 -12.10 15.92 -34.02
CA SER A 161 -12.61 16.98 -34.90
C SER A 161 -13.41 16.44 -36.09
N TYR A 162 -13.26 15.17 -36.45
CA TYR A 162 -14.03 14.59 -37.57
C TYR A 162 -15.41 14.07 -37.17
N TYR A 163 -15.63 13.72 -35.90
CA TYR A 163 -16.93 13.16 -35.46
C TYR A 163 -17.91 14.20 -34.88
N ALA A 164 -17.48 15.42 -34.55
CA ALA A 164 -18.39 16.47 -34.09
C ALA A 164 -19.20 17.12 -35.24
N GLY A 165 -18.90 16.79 -36.50
CA GLY A 165 -19.54 17.38 -37.69
C GLY A 165 -20.60 16.52 -38.39
N GLN A 166 -20.80 15.26 -38.00
CA GLN A 166 -21.86 14.42 -38.60
C GLN A 166 -23.07 14.33 -37.67
N LYS A 167 -23.83 15.44 -37.61
CA LYS A 167 -25.28 15.34 -37.46
C LYS A 167 -25.85 15.20 -38.86
N ILE A 168 -26.28 13.99 -39.21
CA ILE A 168 -27.29 13.77 -40.25
C ILE A 168 -28.59 13.46 -39.51
#